data_AF-A0A139MJ58-F1
#
_entry.id   AF-A0A139MJ58-F1
#
_cell.length_a   1.000
_cell.length_b   1.000
_cell.length_c   1.000
_cell.angle_alpha   90.00
_cell.angle_beta   90.00
_cell.angle_gamma   90.00
#
_symmetry.space_group_name_H-M   'P 1'
#
loop_
_entity.id
_entity.type
_entity.pdbx_description
1 polymer ?
#
loop_
_entity_poly.entity_id
_entity_poly.type
_entity_poly.pdbx_seq_one_letter_code
_entity_poly.pdbx_strand_id
1 'polypeptide(L)' 'MGGQKIVLDALTNGLSFTAQQRQVKGHLDGYYIWLLVDFLSFMLFISIGNQIVAFSYLGMFAQGLVGIMIWKKGKGQA' A
#
# COMPACT_ATOMS: atom_id res chain seq x y z
N MET A 1 -18.53 -11.99 11.86
CA MET A 1 -17.11 -11.75 11.50
C MET A 1 -16.82 -11.68 10.00
N GLY A 2 -17.70 -12.12 9.09
CA GLY A 2 -17.48 -12.00 7.62
C GLY A 2 -17.63 -10.58 7.06
N GLY A 3 -18.64 -9.81 7.52
CA GLY A 3 -18.92 -8.48 6.97
C GLY A 3 -17.82 -7.43 7.18
N GLN A 4 -17.13 -7.45 8.33
CA GLN A 4 -16.03 -6.50 8.59
C GLN A 4 -14.81 -6.75 7.69
N LYS A 5 -14.56 -8.01 7.31
CA LYS A 5 -13.50 -8.38 6.36
C LYS A 5 -13.81 -7.89 4.95
N ILE A 6 -15.10 -7.94 4.54
CA ILE A 6 -15.56 -7.41 3.24
C ILE A 6 -15.40 -5.89 3.17
N VAL A 7 -15.72 -5.17 4.23
CA VAL A 7 -15.55 -3.70 4.27
C VAL A 7 -14.07 -3.32 4.17
N LEU A 8 -13.21 -3.99 4.94
CA LEU A 8 -11.78 -3.72 4.89
C LEU A 8 -11.18 -4.04 3.51
N ASP A 9 -11.59 -5.14 2.89
CA ASP A 9 -11.18 -5.54 1.54
C ASP A 9 -11.64 -4.53 0.47
N ALA A 10 -12.89 -4.06 0.54
CA ALA A 10 -13.39 -3.03 -0.36
C ALA A 10 -12.62 -1.70 -0.21
N LEU A 11 -12.28 -1.31 1.03
CA LEU A 11 -11.48 -0.12 1.31
C LEU A 11 -10.06 -0.24 0.74
N THR A 12 -9.37 -1.37 0.96
CA THR A 12 -8.02 -1.59 0.41
C THR A 12 -8.01 -1.55 -1.11
N ASN A 13 -9.05 -2.09 -1.76
CA ASN A 13 -9.19 -2.02 -3.21
C ASN A 13 -9.41 -0.58 -3.71
N GLY A 14 -10.33 0.18 -3.11
CA GLY A 14 -10.58 1.58 -3.49
C GLY A 14 -9.36 2.49 -3.30
N LEU A 15 -8.64 2.31 -2.19
CA LEU A 15 -7.39 3.02 -1.94
C LEU A 15 -6.30 2.64 -2.94
N SER A 16 -6.21 1.37 -3.34
CA SER A 16 -5.24 0.90 -4.34
C SER A 16 -5.44 1.58 -5.70
N PHE A 17 -6.69 1.76 -6.16
CA PHE A 17 -6.97 2.52 -7.39
C PHE A 17 -6.49 3.96 -7.29
N THR A 18 -6.73 4.61 -6.15
CA THR A 18 -6.31 6.00 -5.91
C THR A 18 -4.78 6.11 -5.87
N ALA A 19 -4.12 5.19 -5.16
CA ALA A 19 -2.66 5.11 -5.07
C ALA A 19 -2.03 4.97 -6.45
N GLN A 20 -2.53 4.02 -7.25
CA GLN A 20 -2.08 3.77 -8.60
C GLN A 20 -2.28 5.00 -9.49
N GLN A 21 -3.46 5.62 -9.46
CA GLN A 21 -3.75 6.80 -10.27
C GLN A 21 -2.85 7.99 -9.92
N ARG A 22 -2.55 8.20 -8.64
CA ARG A 22 -1.64 9.28 -8.20
C ARG A 22 -0.19 8.99 -8.62
N GLN A 23 0.24 7.74 -8.48
CA GLN A 23 1.60 7.33 -8.85
C GLN A 23 1.85 7.44 -10.36
N VAL A 24 0.92 6.98 -11.22
CA VAL A 24 1.09 7.11 -12.69
C VAL A 24 1.07 8.56 -13.16
N LYS A 25 0.41 9.46 -12.41
CA LYS A 25 0.45 10.91 -12.63
C LYS A 25 1.71 11.59 -12.06
N GLY A 26 2.64 10.81 -11.51
CA GLY A 26 3.92 11.30 -10.98
C GLY A 26 3.80 12.01 -9.63
N HIS A 27 2.68 11.86 -8.91
CA HIS A 27 2.52 12.44 -7.57
C HIS A 27 3.07 11.50 -6.49
N LEU A 28 3.91 12.05 -5.62
CA LEU A 28 4.55 11.30 -4.52
C LEU A 28 3.55 10.67 -3.56
N ASP A 29 2.41 11.30 -3.37
CA ASP A 29 1.42 10.84 -2.41
C ASP A 29 0.73 9.52 -2.79
N GLY A 30 0.84 9.10 -4.05
CA GLY A 30 0.52 7.72 -4.44
C GLY A 30 1.28 6.69 -3.59
N TYR A 31 2.56 6.95 -3.27
CA TYR A 31 3.34 6.09 -2.38
C TYR A 31 2.82 6.10 -0.93
N TYR A 32 2.38 7.24 -0.41
CA TYR A 32 1.81 7.31 0.94
C TYR A 32 0.51 6.52 1.05
N ILE A 33 -0.30 6.54 -0.01
CA ILE A 33 -1.54 5.74 -0.06
C ILE A 33 -1.19 4.24 -0.18
N TRP A 34 -0.16 3.87 -0.95
CA TRP A 34 0.33 2.48 -0.99
C TRP A 34 0.77 1.98 0.39
N LEU A 35 1.54 2.76 1.13
CA LEU A 35 1.94 2.39 2.49
C LEU A 35 0.74 2.12 3.41
N LEU A 36 -0.32 2.93 3.29
CA LEU A 36 -1.56 2.72 4.04
C LEU A 36 -2.25 1.41 3.60
N VAL A 37 -2.35 1.16 2.30
CA VAL A 37 -2.93 -0.08 1.74
C VAL A 37 -2.16 -1.30 2.22
N ASP A 38 -0.84 -1.28 2.15
CA ASP A 38 0.03 -2.37 2.57
C ASP A 38 -0.15 -2.69 4.06
N PHE A 39 -0.22 -1.66 4.91
CA PHE A 39 -0.44 -1.85 6.34
C PHE A 39 -1.83 -2.43 6.66
N LEU A 40 -2.88 -1.92 6.01
CA LEU A 40 -4.25 -2.44 6.18
C LEU A 40 -4.36 -3.88 5.66
N SER A 41 -3.70 -4.19 4.55
CA SER A 41 -3.69 -5.53 3.96
C SER A 41 -2.93 -6.52 4.84
N PHE A 42 -1.80 -6.11 5.43
CA PHE A 42 -1.12 -6.91 6.46
C PHE A 42 -2.06 -7.30 7.60
N MET A 43 -2.79 -6.34 8.17
CA MET A 43 -3.74 -6.60 9.26
C MET A 43 -4.88 -7.54 8.82
N LEU A 44 -5.41 -7.34 7.60
CA LEU A 44 -6.43 -8.21 7.02
C LEU A 44 -5.93 -9.65 6.91
N PHE A 45 -4.76 -9.87 6.30
CA PHE A 45 -4.24 -11.21 6.04
C PHE A 45 -3.72 -11.92 7.29
N ILE A 46 -3.19 -11.19 8.28
CA ILE A 46 -2.94 -11.73 9.62
C ILE A 46 -4.24 -12.21 10.27
N SER A 47 -5.33 -11.43 10.19
CA SER A 47 -6.62 -11.77 10.81
C SER A 47 -7.31 -13.02 10.24
N ILE A 48 -6.89 -13.48 9.06
CA ILE A 48 -7.41 -14.70 8.41
C ILE A 48 -6.41 -15.86 8.45
N GLY A 49 -5.27 -15.70 9.14
CA GLY A 49 -4.24 -16.73 9.27
C GLY A 49 -3.36 -16.94 8.04
N ASN A 50 -3.45 -16.06 7.03
CA ASN A 50 -2.61 -16.16 5.84
C ASN A 50 -1.30 -15.36 6.03
N GLN A 51 -0.37 -15.97 6.76
CA GLN A 51 0.90 -15.34 7.12
C GLN A 51 1.77 -15.03 5.90
N ILE A 52 1.78 -15.90 4.88
CA ILE A 52 2.58 -15.69 3.67
C ILE A 52 2.18 -14.39 2.98
N VAL A 53 0.87 -14.21 2.75
CA VAL A 53 0.37 -12.98 2.11
C VAL A 53 0.57 -11.77 3.02
N ALA A 54 0.32 -11.90 4.33
CA ALA A 54 0.57 -10.82 5.26
C ALA A 54 2.03 -10.32 5.19
N PHE A 55 3.02 -11.21 5.30
CA PHE A 55 4.42 -10.81 5.25
C PHE A 55 4.84 -10.27 3.88
N SER A 56 4.18 -10.68 2.78
CA SER A 56 4.40 -10.06 1.48
C SER A 56 4.01 -8.58 1.46
N TYR A 57 2.93 -8.19 2.13
CA TYR A 57 2.54 -6.79 2.29
C TYR A 57 3.50 -5.98 3.17
N LEU A 58 4.17 -6.59 4.16
CA LEU A 58 5.28 -5.92 4.86
C LEU A 58 6.48 -5.67 3.94
N GLY A 59 6.77 -6.59 3.03
CA GLY A 59 7.77 -6.40 1.98
C GLY A 59 7.41 -5.24 1.04
N MET A 60 6.15 -5.17 0.61
CA MET A 60 5.62 -4.07 -0.21
C MET A 60 5.68 -2.73 0.53
N PHE A 61 5.36 -2.72 1.82
CA PHE A 61 5.49 -1.52 2.66
C PHE A 61 6.95 -1.00 2.68
N ALA A 62 7.92 -1.90 2.89
CA ALA A 62 9.34 -1.53 2.82
C ALA A 62 9.74 -1.02 1.42
N GLN A 63 9.26 -1.65 0.36
CA GLN A 63 9.47 -1.19 -1.01
C GLN A 63 8.86 0.21 -1.24
N GLY A 64 7.67 0.48 -0.71
CA GLY A 64 7.01 1.79 -0.79
C GLY A 64 7.86 2.90 -0.16
N LEU A 65 8.47 2.64 1.00
CA LEU A 65 9.41 3.56 1.65
C LEU A 65 10.64 3.83 0.77
N VAL A 66 11.21 2.79 0.15
CA VAL A 66 12.32 2.93 -0.80
C VAL A 66 11.92 3.75 -2.02
N GLY A 67 10.72 3.51 -2.57
CA GLY A 67 10.16 4.28 -3.68
C GLY A 67 10.07 5.77 -3.37
N ILE A 68 9.63 6.14 -2.16
CA ILE A 68 9.60 7.54 -1.70
C ILE A 68 11.01 8.13 -1.67
N MET A 69 11.99 7.40 -1.14
CA MET A 69 13.38 7.87 -1.09
C MET A 69 13.94 8.11 -2.49
N ILE A 70 13.71 7.19 -3.43
CA ILE A 70 14.15 7.31 -4.82
C ILE A 70 13.48 8.50 -5.49
N TRP A 71 12.17 8.66 -5.35
CA TRP A 71 11.41 9.76 -5.94
C TRP A 71 11.92 11.12 -5.43
N LYS A 72 12.18 11.24 -4.12
CA LYS A 72 12.75 12.45 -3.52
C LYS A 72 14.15 12.75 -4.05
N LYS A 73 15.01 11.74 -4.22
CA LYS A 73 16.34 11.91 -4.83
C LYS A 73 16.25 12.36 -6.29
N GLY A 74 15.35 11.77 -7.07
CA GLY A 74 15.17 12.11 -8.50
C GLY A 74 14.72 13.56 -8.74
N LYS A 75 13.99 14.17 -7.80
CA LYS A 75 13.63 15.60 -7.88
C LYS A 75 14.71 16.57 -7.44
N GLY A 76 15.72 16.12 -6.71
CA GLY A 76 16.87 16.96 -6.31
C GLY A 76 17.96 17.07 -7.39
N GLN A 77 17.77 16.39 -8.53
CA GLN A 77 18.70 16.37 -9.66
C GLN A 77 18.14 17.06 -10.91
N ALA A 78 17.04 17.82 -10.78
CA ALA A 78 16.42 18.60 -11.83
C ALA A 78 16.71 20.09 -11.66
#